data_AF-A0AAQ3S7H9-F1
#
_entry.id   AF-A0AAQ3S7H9-F1
#
_cell.length_a   1.000
_cell.length_b   1.000
_cell.length_c   1.000
_cell.angle_alpha   90.00
_cell.angle_beta   90.00
_cell.angle_gamma   90.00
#
_symmetry.space_group_name_H-M   'P 1'
#
loop_
_entity.id
_entity.type
_entity.pdbx_description
1 polymer ?
#
loop_
_entity_poly.entity_id
_entity_poly.type
_entity_poly.pdbx_seq_one_letter_code
_entity_poly.pdbx_strand_id
1 'polypeptide(L)'
;MTVHVWKRFLGMWRDMQECYKCQYQKIVEAKTLDASSLSRKHGSDHIDATMKLKSEIQKWNLSFLDWIQAQKSHVKALNGWLVRCLLYEPEEVPDDSTPFSPSKIGAPPVFVICNKWSRAVDNLSEKNVIEAVNGFMLRLNELLEKHILELQQKLTLDKELEKKVKMLDREEQKMHKVVRAREKQMVPVGREDFEALLRGDAVHHADIVDTTNLQLGLKQIFGAMDRFTDTTARLYEELCQQIKQEDHALGESNKNN
;
A
#
# COMPACT_ATOMS: atom_id res chain seq x y z
N MET A 1 13.99 8.08 32.91
CA MET A 1 13.05 8.63 31.89
C MET A 1 13.32 8.06 30.48
N THR A 2 14.58 7.90 30.05
CA THR A 2 14.97 7.38 28.72
C THR A 2 14.57 5.92 28.44
N VAL A 3 14.68 5.02 29.42
CA VAL A 3 14.30 3.59 29.24
C VAL A 3 12.81 3.40 28.95
N HIS A 4 11.95 4.26 29.49
CA HIS A 4 10.50 4.18 29.27
C HIS A 4 10.11 4.58 27.84
N VAL A 5 10.86 5.52 27.24
CA VAL A 5 10.64 5.95 25.87
C VAL A 5 10.98 4.80 24.90
N TRP A 6 12.10 4.12 25.09
CA TRP A 6 12.48 2.99 24.24
C TRP A 6 11.53 1.79 24.38
N LYS A 7 11.10 1.46 25.60
CA LYS A 7 10.08 0.41 25.82
C LYS A 7 8.74 0.74 25.14
N ARG A 8 8.33 2.02 25.16
CA ARG A 8 7.12 2.47 24.46
C ARG A 8 7.25 2.33 22.94
N PHE A 9 8.37 2.75 22.36
CA PHE A 9 8.63 2.55 20.94
C PHE A 9 8.64 1.06 20.57
N LEU A 10 9.28 0.23 21.38
CA LEU A 10 9.29 -1.22 21.16
C LEU A 10 7.88 -1.83 21.15
N GLY A 11 7.06 -1.47 22.15
CA GLY A 11 5.66 -1.93 22.21
C GLY A 11 4.89 -1.52 20.95
N MET A 12 4.94 -0.24 20.58
CA MET A 12 4.30 0.28 19.38
C MET A 12 4.75 -0.45 18.10
N TRP A 13 6.05 -0.72 17.93
CA TRP A 13 6.55 -1.43 16.75
C TRP A 13 6.10 -2.89 16.69
N ARG A 14 6.00 -3.57 17.84
CA ARG A 14 5.44 -4.92 17.92
C ARG A 14 3.95 -4.95 17.59
N ASP A 15 3.18 -4.01 18.14
CA ASP A 15 1.75 -3.89 17.84
C ASP A 15 1.52 -3.62 16.34
N MET A 16 2.34 -2.74 15.76
CA MET A 16 2.31 -2.42 14.34
C MET A 16 2.70 -3.64 13.48
N GLN A 17 3.73 -4.40 13.88
CA GLN A 17 4.13 -5.64 13.22
C GLN A 17 3.00 -6.68 13.26
N GLU A 18 2.38 -6.90 14.41
CA GLU A 18 1.27 -7.84 14.56
C GLU A 18 0.09 -7.46 13.66
N CYS A 19 -0.23 -6.16 13.59
CA CYS A 19 -1.26 -5.65 12.70
C CYS A 19 -0.95 -5.94 11.22
N TYR A 20 0.26 -5.62 10.75
CA TYR A 20 0.63 -5.86 9.36
C TYR A 20 0.78 -7.33 9.01
N LYS A 21 1.23 -8.17 9.95
CA LYS A 21 1.24 -9.62 9.80
C LYS A 21 -0.17 -10.18 9.67
N CYS A 22 -1.11 -9.70 10.48
CA CYS A 22 -2.53 -10.07 10.36
C CYS A 22 -3.11 -9.63 9.01
N GLN A 23 -2.85 -8.39 8.59
CA GLN A 23 -3.30 -7.89 7.28
C GLN A 23 -2.72 -8.70 6.12
N TYR A 24 -1.42 -9.04 6.17
CA TYR A 24 -0.77 -9.91 5.20
C TYR A 24 -1.43 -11.29 5.16
N GLN A 25 -1.65 -11.92 6.31
CA GLN A 25 -2.35 -13.21 6.40
C GLN A 25 -3.75 -13.14 5.81
N LYS A 26 -4.53 -12.10 6.13
CA LYS A 26 -5.86 -11.91 5.55
C LYS A 26 -5.84 -11.78 4.04
N ILE A 27 -4.83 -11.12 3.47
CA ILE A 27 -4.68 -10.97 2.01
C ILE A 27 -4.20 -12.25 1.35
N VAL A 28 -3.42 -13.08 2.05
CA VAL A 28 -3.03 -14.41 1.58
C VAL A 28 -4.21 -15.38 1.64
N GLU A 29 -4.99 -15.35 2.72
CA GLU A 29 -6.17 -16.18 2.95
C GLU A 29 -7.37 -15.78 2.07
N ALA A 30 -7.44 -14.52 1.65
CA ALA A 30 -8.38 -14.09 0.63
C ALA A 30 -8.10 -14.89 -0.65
N LYS A 31 -8.93 -15.92 -0.90
CA LYS A 31 -9.01 -16.58 -2.21
C LYS A 31 -9.10 -15.47 -3.24
N THR A 32 -8.23 -15.52 -4.27
CA THR A 32 -8.19 -14.60 -5.42
C THR A 32 -9.55 -13.95 -5.58
N LEU A 33 -9.68 -12.70 -5.11
CA LEU A 33 -10.92 -11.92 -5.01
C LEU A 33 -11.85 -12.41 -6.11
N ASP A 34 -12.86 -13.21 -5.72
CA ASP A 34 -13.53 -14.17 -6.62
C ASP A 34 -13.80 -13.48 -7.96
N ALA A 35 -13.07 -13.87 -9.01
CA ALA A 35 -13.15 -13.22 -10.32
C ALA A 35 -14.59 -13.28 -10.89
N SER A 36 -15.41 -14.17 -10.34
CA SER A 36 -16.84 -14.32 -10.58
C SER A 36 -17.73 -13.25 -9.90
N SER A 37 -17.25 -12.60 -8.83
CA SER A 37 -17.97 -11.55 -8.09
C SER A 37 -17.71 -10.15 -8.66
N LEU A 38 -16.51 -9.92 -9.21
CA LEU A 38 -16.12 -8.68 -9.90
C LEU A 38 -16.66 -8.65 -11.34
N SER A 39 -16.66 -9.79 -12.04
CA SER A 39 -17.19 -9.86 -13.42
C SER A 39 -18.68 -9.55 -13.54
N ARG A 40 -19.41 -9.55 -12.41
CA ARG A 40 -20.84 -9.22 -12.39
C ARG A 40 -21.10 -7.70 -12.32
N LYS A 41 -20.13 -6.89 -11.92
CA LYS A 41 -20.28 -5.42 -11.80
C LYS A 41 -19.47 -4.70 -12.87
N HIS A 42 -19.90 -4.86 -14.12
CA HIS A 42 -19.43 -4.00 -15.21
C HIS A 42 -20.07 -2.61 -15.08
N GLY A 43 -19.37 -1.63 -14.49
CA GLY A 43 -19.86 -0.26 -14.34
C GLY A 43 -18.88 0.73 -13.69
N SER A 44 -19.24 2.02 -13.69
CA SER A 44 -18.50 3.14 -13.05
C SER A 44 -17.99 2.81 -11.65
N ASP A 45 -18.76 2.04 -10.88
CA ASP A 45 -18.46 1.62 -9.51
C ASP A 45 -17.07 0.96 -9.35
N HIS A 46 -16.60 0.19 -10.34
CA HIS A 46 -15.29 -0.46 -10.28
C HIS A 46 -14.14 0.56 -10.44
N ILE A 47 -14.34 1.54 -11.34
CA ILE A 47 -13.40 2.64 -11.55
C ILE A 47 -13.32 3.49 -10.28
N ASP A 48 -14.47 3.85 -9.71
CA ASP A 48 -14.56 4.64 -8.48
C ASP A 48 -13.90 3.92 -7.29
N ALA A 49 -14.12 2.61 -7.15
CA ALA A 49 -13.46 1.80 -6.13
C ALA A 49 -11.94 1.73 -6.32
N THR A 50 -11.47 1.56 -7.56
CA THR A 50 -10.04 1.51 -7.89
C THR A 50 -9.36 2.88 -7.66
N MET A 51 -10.01 3.98 -8.05
CA MET A 51 -9.53 5.34 -7.77
C MET A 51 -9.48 5.62 -6.27
N LYS A 52 -10.49 5.17 -5.51
CA LYS A 52 -10.49 5.30 -4.05
C LYS A 52 -9.35 4.51 -3.42
N LEU A 53 -9.14 3.26 -3.83
CA LEU A 53 -8.01 2.45 -3.37
C LEU A 53 -6.67 3.13 -3.64
N LYS A 54 -6.48 3.65 -4.87
CA LYS A 54 -5.29 4.42 -5.25
C LYS A 54 -5.06 5.61 -4.32
N SER A 55 -6.10 6.42 -4.07
CA SER A 55 -6.02 7.58 -3.19
C SER A 55 -5.66 7.20 -1.75
N GLU A 56 -6.28 6.16 -1.20
CA GLU A 56 -6.01 5.71 0.17
C GLU A 56 -4.59 5.17 0.34
N ILE A 57 -4.08 4.41 -0.64
CA ILE A 57 -2.68 3.93 -0.62
C ILE A 57 -1.69 5.08 -0.70
N GLN A 58 -1.97 6.11 -1.51
CA GLN A 58 -1.12 7.30 -1.58
C GLN A 58 -1.10 8.06 -0.25
N LYS A 59 -2.26 8.31 0.36
CA LYS A 59 -2.36 8.97 1.67
C LYS A 59 -1.64 8.19 2.75
N TRP A 60 -1.82 6.87 2.77
CA TRP A 60 -1.13 5.98 3.69
C TRP A 60 0.38 6.03 3.51
N ASN A 61 0.89 6.00 2.27
CA ASN A 61 2.33 6.06 2.00
C ASN A 61 2.94 7.39 2.46
N LEU A 62 2.27 8.52 2.20
CA LEU A 62 2.70 9.82 2.70
C LEU A 62 2.73 9.85 4.23
N SER A 63 1.66 9.39 4.86
CA SER A 63 1.57 9.32 6.33
C SER A 63 2.66 8.43 6.95
N PHE A 64 2.97 7.32 6.29
CA PHE A 64 4.06 6.42 6.70
C PHE A 64 5.42 7.12 6.61
N LEU A 65 5.73 7.79 5.49
CA LEU A 65 6.98 8.50 5.31
C LEU A 65 7.14 9.65 6.30
N ASP A 66 6.08 10.43 6.50
CA ASP A 66 6.06 11.52 7.48
C ASP A 66 6.30 10.98 8.89
N TRP A 67 5.69 9.84 9.25
CA TRP A 67 5.91 9.17 10.53
C TRP A 67 7.36 8.74 10.72
N ILE A 68 7.96 8.08 9.74
CA ILE A 68 9.38 7.66 9.79
C ILE A 68 10.30 8.87 9.91
N GLN A 69 10.03 9.92 9.13
CA GLN A 69 10.82 11.14 9.19
C GLN A 69 10.69 11.84 10.55
N ALA A 70 9.48 11.91 11.11
CA ALA A 70 9.23 12.48 12.43
C ALA A 70 9.97 11.69 13.51
N GLN A 71 9.94 10.36 13.47
CA GLN A 71 10.69 9.51 14.38
C GLN A 71 12.19 9.75 14.26
N LYS A 72 12.77 9.67 13.05
CA LYS A 72 14.20 9.94 12.80
C LYS A 72 14.62 11.31 13.35
N SER A 73 13.81 12.33 13.07
CA SER A 73 14.06 13.71 13.52
C SER A 73 13.98 13.85 15.04
N HIS A 74 13.00 13.22 15.68
CA HIS A 74 12.86 13.21 17.14
C HIS A 74 14.08 12.60 17.82
N VAL A 75 14.54 11.43 17.34
CA VAL A 75 15.72 10.76 17.90
C VAL A 75 16.97 11.62 17.72
N LYS A 76 17.18 12.18 16.53
CA LYS A 76 18.31 13.08 16.25
C LYS A 76 18.29 14.31 17.14
N ALA A 77 17.13 14.93 17.34
CA ALA A 77 16.98 16.09 18.21
C ALA A 77 17.29 15.74 19.68
N LEU A 78 16.80 14.60 20.18
CA LEU A 78 17.12 14.16 21.54
C LEU A 78 18.62 13.90 21.72
N ASN A 79 19.24 13.20 20.76
CA ASN A 79 20.68 12.96 20.79
C ASN A 79 21.47 14.27 20.77
N GLY A 80 21.11 15.21 19.88
CA GLY A 80 21.72 16.53 19.81
C GLY A 80 21.55 17.35 21.10
N TRP A 81 20.40 17.23 21.78
CA TRP A 81 20.18 17.85 23.08
C TRP A 81 21.07 17.24 24.16
N LEU A 82 21.17 15.91 24.23
CA LEU A 82 22.04 15.23 25.20
C LEU A 82 23.52 15.56 25.03
N VAL A 83 24.00 15.72 23.78
CA VAL A 83 25.37 16.20 23.49
C VAL A 83 25.61 17.57 24.13
N ARG A 84 24.64 18.47 24.07
CA ARG A 84 24.76 19.83 24.64
C ARG A 84 24.68 19.84 26.17
N CYS A 85 24.07 18.82 26.77
CA CYS A 85 24.02 18.67 28.23
C CYS A 85 25.32 18.13 28.82
N LEU A 86 26.22 17.59 28.01
CA LEU A 86 27.58 17.31 28.44
C LEU A 86 28.29 18.67 28.55
N LEU A 87 28.63 19.08 29.78
CA LEU A 87 29.62 20.15 30.01
C LEU A 87 30.94 19.64 29.43
N TYR A 88 31.19 19.92 28.15
CA TYR A 88 32.47 19.66 27.53
C TYR A 88 33.43 20.76 27.99
N GLU A 89 34.21 20.48 29.02
CA GLU A 89 35.43 21.21 29.31
C GLU A 89 36.55 20.43 28.59
N PRO A 90 37.15 20.97 27.52
CA PRO A 90 38.29 20.32 26.90
C PRO A 90 39.39 20.25 27.95
N GLU A 91 39.70 19.06 28.46
CA GLU A 91 40.87 18.86 29.29
C GLU A 91 42.08 19.08 28.38
N GLU A 92 42.87 20.13 28.63
CA GLU A 92 44.17 20.34 28.00
C GLU A 92 45.12 19.23 28.49
N VAL A 93 45.01 18.04 27.91
CA VAL A 93 45.97 16.96 28.15
C VAL A 93 47.18 17.20 27.24
N PRO A 94 48.41 17.19 27.78
CA PRO A 94 49.63 17.33 26.98
C PRO A 94 49.70 16.26 25.88
N ASP A 95 50.18 16.71 24.73
CA ASP A 95 50.33 16.09 23.42
C ASP A 95 51.07 14.73 23.41
N ASP A 96 50.50 13.64 23.96
CA ASP A 96 50.96 12.26 23.63
C ASP A 96 50.01 11.10 24.06
N SER A 97 48.69 11.24 23.96
CA SER A 97 47.85 10.03 24.13
C SER A 97 46.63 9.99 23.20
N THR A 98 46.44 8.79 22.64
CA THR A 98 45.48 8.40 21.60
C THR A 98 44.09 9.05 21.67
N PRO A 99 43.46 9.39 20.53
CA PRO A 99 42.23 10.16 20.49
C PRO A 99 41.01 9.37 20.99
N PHE A 100 40.35 9.94 22.01
CA PHE A 100 38.90 9.94 22.26
C PHE A 100 38.13 8.61 22.10
N SER A 101 37.99 7.87 23.21
CA SER A 101 36.90 6.90 23.39
C SER A 101 35.86 7.47 24.38
N PRO A 102 34.56 7.54 24.04
CA PRO A 102 33.52 8.10 24.91
C PRO A 102 33.46 7.46 26.31
N SER A 103 33.79 6.16 26.42
CA SER A 103 33.85 5.43 27.69
C SER A 103 35.01 5.85 28.60
N LYS A 104 36.08 6.46 28.06
CA LYS A 104 37.25 6.93 28.83
C LYS A 104 37.05 8.32 29.43
N ILE A 105 36.06 9.10 28.97
CA ILE A 105 35.82 10.50 29.35
C ILE A 105 34.74 10.61 30.44
N GLY A 106 34.31 9.49 31.03
CA GLY A 106 33.24 9.50 32.04
C GLY A 106 31.87 9.91 31.48
N ALA A 107 31.66 9.85 30.16
CA ALA A 107 30.38 10.16 29.56
C ALA A 107 29.30 9.21 30.10
N PRO A 108 28.19 9.73 30.64
CA PRO A 108 27.12 8.91 31.17
C PRO A 108 26.66 7.86 30.14
N PRO A 109 26.43 6.59 30.53
CA PRO A 109 26.09 5.50 29.59
C PRO A 109 24.90 5.81 28.67
N VAL A 110 23.94 6.61 29.16
CA VAL A 110 22.81 7.13 28.38
C VAL A 110 23.23 7.87 27.10
N PHE A 111 24.39 8.53 27.09
CA PHE A 111 24.92 9.23 25.92
C PHE A 111 25.35 8.24 24.83
N VAL A 112 26.08 7.19 25.22
CA VAL A 112 26.55 6.15 24.30
C VAL A 112 25.35 5.43 23.68
N ILE A 113 24.35 5.07 24.50
CA ILE A 113 23.14 4.41 24.02
C ILE A 113 22.32 5.34 23.11
N CYS A 114 22.14 6.61 23.46
CA CYS A 114 21.36 7.54 22.64
C CYS A 114 22.04 7.84 21.29
N ASN A 115 23.38 7.91 21.27
CA ASN A 115 24.14 8.08 20.02
C ASN A 115 23.99 6.86 19.11
N LYS A 116 24.14 5.65 19.68
CA LYS A 116 23.89 4.38 18.97
C LYS A 116 22.46 4.32 18.43
N TRP A 117 21.47 4.65 19.25
CA TRP A 117 20.06 4.69 18.85
C TRP A 117 19.84 5.66 17.68
N SER A 118 20.40 6.87 17.76
CA SER A 118 20.31 7.86 16.68
C SER A 118 20.90 7.36 15.38
N ARG A 119 22.05 6.69 15.41
CA ARG A 119 22.67 6.10 14.20
C ARG A 119 21.84 4.94 13.66
N ALA A 120 21.36 4.07 14.54
CA ALA A 120 20.59 2.89 14.15
C ALA A 120 19.27 3.29 13.48
N VAL A 121 18.54 4.27 14.04
CA VAL A 121 17.29 4.78 13.46
C VAL A 121 17.54 5.52 12.13
N ASP A 122 18.67 6.19 11.97
CA ASP A 122 19.02 6.84 10.69
C ASP A 122 19.31 5.82 9.58
N ASN A 123 19.86 4.66 9.95
CA ASN A 123 20.15 3.55 9.03
C ASN A 123 18.91 2.71 8.67
N LEU A 124 17.75 2.95 9.30
CA LEU A 124 16.51 2.29 8.90
C LEU A 124 16.14 2.69 7.47
N SER A 125 15.98 1.67 6.62
CA SER A 125 15.63 1.86 5.22
C SER A 125 14.18 1.47 4.95
N GLU A 126 13.38 2.47 4.62
CA GLU A 126 11.99 2.40 4.16
C GLU A 126 11.89 2.08 2.65
N LYS A 127 13.03 1.96 1.95
CA LYS A 127 13.12 1.82 0.49
C LYS A 127 12.26 0.69 -0.06
N ASN A 128 12.31 -0.49 0.54
CA ASN A 128 11.55 -1.65 0.08
C ASN A 128 10.02 -1.44 0.18
N VAL A 129 9.57 -0.67 1.18
CA VAL A 129 8.15 -0.31 1.32
C VAL A 129 7.75 0.66 0.22
N ILE A 130 8.57 1.71 -0.01
CA ILE A 130 8.36 2.70 -1.07
C ILE A 130 8.30 2.03 -2.44
N GLU A 131 9.23 1.13 -2.74
CA GLU A 131 9.28 0.40 -4.01
C GLU A 131 8.05 -0.48 -4.21
N ALA A 132 7.60 -1.20 -3.17
CA ALA A 132 6.40 -2.01 -3.24
C ALA A 132 5.15 -1.15 -3.50
N VAL A 133 5.04 0.00 -2.83
CA VAL A 133 3.94 0.96 -3.06
C VAL A 133 3.98 1.52 -4.47
N ASN A 134 5.14 2.00 -4.94
CA ASN A 134 5.28 2.56 -6.27
C ASN A 134 4.96 1.53 -7.36
N GLY A 135 5.42 0.29 -7.20
CA GLY A 135 5.10 -0.81 -8.11
C GLY A 135 3.60 -1.14 -8.11
N PHE A 136 2.93 -1.05 -6.96
CA PHE A 136 1.48 -1.21 -6.89
C PHE A 136 0.72 -0.06 -7.54
N MET A 137 1.17 1.18 -7.32
CA MET A 137 0.60 2.38 -7.92
C MET A 137 0.70 2.38 -9.45
N LEU A 138 1.82 1.89 -9.99
CA LEU A 138 1.98 1.71 -11.44
C LEU A 138 0.93 0.75 -11.98
N ARG A 139 0.76 -0.42 -11.36
CA ARG A 139 -0.24 -1.41 -11.76
C ARG A 139 -1.68 -0.89 -11.67
N LEU A 140 -1.99 -0.10 -10.63
CA LEU A 140 -3.29 0.56 -10.50
C LEU A 140 -3.54 1.56 -11.63
N ASN A 141 -2.51 2.29 -12.06
CA ASN A 141 -2.63 3.21 -13.19
C ASN A 141 -2.89 2.46 -14.50
N GLU A 142 -2.12 1.41 -14.77
CA GLU A 142 -2.30 0.55 -15.96
C GLU A 142 -3.71 -0.04 -16.00
N LEU A 143 -4.23 -0.51 -14.87
CA LEU A 143 -5.59 -1.02 -14.75
C LEU A 143 -6.66 0.04 -15.03
N LEU A 144 -6.49 1.25 -14.48
CA LEU A 144 -7.41 2.36 -14.71
C LEU A 144 -7.39 2.80 -16.18
N GLU A 145 -6.21 2.90 -16.79
CA GLU A 145 -6.05 3.24 -18.21
C GLU A 145 -6.75 2.22 -19.11
N LYS A 146 -6.53 0.93 -18.85
CA LYS A 146 -7.20 -0.16 -19.58
C LYS A 146 -8.71 -0.06 -19.46
N HIS A 147 -9.25 0.13 -18.27
CA HIS A 147 -10.70 0.29 -18.06
C HIS A 147 -11.29 1.53 -18.75
N ILE A 148 -10.55 2.66 -18.76
CA ILE A 148 -10.99 3.87 -19.47
C ILE A 148 -11.07 3.60 -20.98
N LEU A 149 -10.07 2.93 -21.55
CA LEU A 149 -10.05 2.58 -22.97
C LEU A 149 -11.19 1.60 -23.33
N GLU A 150 -11.43 0.59 -22.51
CA GLU A 150 -12.55 -0.35 -22.68
C GLU A 150 -13.90 0.37 -22.66
N LEU A 151 -14.09 1.32 -21.74
CA LEU A 151 -15.31 2.12 -21.64
C LEU A 151 -15.52 3.00 -22.89
N GLN A 152 -14.45 3.62 -23.40
CA GLN A 152 -14.49 4.42 -24.63
C GLN A 152 -14.84 3.57 -25.86
N GLN A 153 -14.28 2.36 -25.95
CA GLN A 153 -14.57 1.43 -27.04
C GLN A 153 -16.02 0.97 -26.99
N LYS A 154 -16.53 0.62 -25.82
CA LYS A 154 -17.94 0.23 -25.62
C LYS A 154 -18.91 1.34 -26.02
N LEU A 155 -18.63 2.58 -25.61
CA LEU A 155 -19.43 3.74 -25.99
C LEU A 155 -19.43 3.98 -27.52
N THR A 156 -18.31 3.69 -28.18
CA THR A 156 -18.21 3.80 -29.65
C THR A 156 -19.04 2.73 -30.35
N LEU A 157 -18.97 1.49 -29.88
CA LEU A 157 -19.77 0.36 -30.38
C LEU A 157 -21.28 0.61 -30.19
N ASP A 158 -21.69 1.11 -29.03
CA ASP A 158 -23.09 1.43 -28.74
C ASP A 158 -23.63 2.49 -29.71
N LYS A 159 -22.84 3.54 -30.01
CA LYS A 159 -23.19 4.57 -31.00
C LYS A 159 -23.32 4.00 -32.42
N GLU A 160 -22.48 3.05 -32.80
CA GLU A 160 -22.58 2.38 -34.11
C GLU A 160 -23.80 1.48 -34.20
N LEU A 161 -24.11 0.74 -33.13
CA LEU A 161 -25.29 -0.09 -33.04
C LEU A 161 -26.56 0.75 -33.12
N GLU A 162 -26.62 1.88 -32.40
CA GLU A 162 -27.74 2.82 -32.45
C GLU A 162 -27.97 3.36 -33.89
N LYS A 163 -26.91 3.66 -34.63
CA LYS A 163 -27.01 4.07 -36.04
C LYS A 163 -27.56 2.95 -36.92
N LYS A 164 -27.11 1.71 -36.72
CA LYS A 164 -27.60 0.53 -37.46
C LYS A 164 -29.08 0.27 -37.20
N VAL A 165 -29.51 0.34 -35.95
CA VAL A 165 -30.93 0.21 -35.55
C VAL A 165 -31.77 1.28 -36.25
N LYS A 166 -31.35 2.55 -36.22
CA LYS A 166 -32.06 3.64 -36.93
C LYS A 166 -32.14 3.44 -38.45
N MET A 167 -31.16 2.78 -39.06
CA MET A 167 -31.23 2.44 -40.50
C MET A 167 -32.22 1.31 -40.75
N LEU A 168 -32.18 0.24 -39.95
CA LEU A 168 -33.11 -0.88 -40.05
C LEU A 168 -34.56 -0.42 -39.85
N ASP A 169 -34.84 0.43 -38.86
CA ASP A 169 -36.19 1.00 -38.65
C ASP A 169 -36.68 1.77 -39.89
N ARG A 170 -35.80 2.50 -40.57
CA ARG A 170 -36.17 3.24 -41.80
C ARG A 170 -36.47 2.28 -42.95
N GLU A 171 -35.72 1.19 -43.08
CA GLU A 171 -35.97 0.16 -44.09
C GLU A 171 -37.26 -0.60 -43.81
N GLU A 172 -37.49 -0.96 -42.54
CA GLU A 172 -38.71 -1.59 -42.08
C GLU A 172 -39.92 -0.69 -42.37
N GLN A 173 -39.85 0.61 -42.07
CA GLN A 173 -40.91 1.57 -42.40
C GLN A 173 -41.18 1.65 -43.91
N LYS A 174 -40.16 1.56 -44.77
CA LYS A 174 -40.33 1.50 -46.23
C LYS A 174 -41.02 0.21 -46.64
N MET A 175 -40.59 -0.94 -46.10
CA MET A 175 -41.20 -2.23 -46.36
C MET A 175 -42.68 -2.25 -45.95
N HIS A 176 -43.02 -1.72 -44.77
CA HIS A 176 -44.41 -1.57 -44.33
C HIS A 176 -45.27 -0.72 -45.27
N LYS A 177 -44.69 0.30 -45.93
CA LYS A 177 -45.40 1.08 -46.96
C LYS A 177 -45.66 0.25 -48.21
N VAL A 178 -44.69 -0.57 -48.64
CA VAL A 178 -44.84 -1.47 -49.79
C VAL A 178 -45.87 -2.56 -49.52
N VAL A 179 -45.81 -3.20 -48.34
CA VAL A 179 -46.78 -4.21 -47.90
C VAL A 179 -48.18 -3.60 -47.85
N ARG A 180 -48.38 -2.45 -47.19
CA ARG A 180 -49.68 -1.77 -47.15
C ARG A 180 -50.19 -1.35 -48.53
N ALA A 181 -49.32 -0.92 -49.44
CA ALA A 181 -49.71 -0.59 -50.81
C ALA A 181 -50.21 -1.83 -51.57
N ARG A 182 -49.58 -2.99 -51.32
CA ARG A 182 -49.96 -4.28 -51.91
C ARG A 182 -51.23 -4.86 -51.27
N GLU A 183 -51.40 -4.72 -49.96
CA GLU A 183 -52.62 -5.11 -49.24
C GLU A 183 -53.84 -4.28 -49.66
N LYS A 184 -53.68 -2.98 -49.96
CA LYS A 184 -54.76 -2.18 -50.56
C LYS A 184 -55.19 -2.69 -51.96
N GLN A 185 -54.43 -3.62 -52.56
CA GLN A 185 -54.77 -4.30 -53.80
C GLN A 185 -55.29 -5.74 -53.61
N MET A 186 -55.43 -6.27 -52.37
CA MET A 186 -55.93 -7.64 -52.09
C MET A 186 -56.79 -7.73 -50.80
N VAL A 187 -57.90 -8.46 -50.85
CA VAL A 187 -58.79 -8.84 -49.71
C VAL A 187 -58.17 -10.05 -48.94
N PRO A 188 -58.41 -10.24 -47.61
CA PRO A 188 -57.37 -10.71 -46.69
C PRO A 188 -57.37 -12.22 -46.46
N VAL A 189 -56.18 -12.77 -46.19
CA VAL A 189 -56.01 -14.06 -45.49
C VAL A 189 -54.88 -13.91 -44.47
N GLY A 190 -55.16 -14.37 -43.25
CA GLY A 190 -54.40 -14.11 -42.04
C GLY A 190 -53.03 -14.77 -41.96
N ARG A 191 -52.19 -14.22 -41.08
CA ARG A 191 -50.90 -14.76 -40.66
C ARG A 191 -50.94 -15.06 -39.17
N GLU A 192 -50.23 -16.11 -38.79
CA GLU A 192 -49.68 -16.28 -37.45
C GLU A 192 -48.14 -16.36 -37.52
N ASP A 193 -47.56 -15.43 -36.75
CA ASP A 193 -46.30 -15.30 -36.03
C ASP A 193 -45.16 -16.33 -36.15
N PHE A 194 -43.94 -15.77 -36.23
CA PHE A 194 -42.70 -16.48 -35.93
C PHE A 194 -41.80 -15.59 -35.08
N GLU A 195 -41.55 -16.02 -33.85
CA GLU A 195 -40.68 -15.37 -32.86
C GLU A 195 -39.54 -16.33 -32.46
N ALA A 196 -38.46 -15.77 -31.89
CA ALA A 196 -37.22 -16.39 -31.37
C ALA A 196 -36.06 -16.47 -32.39
N LEU A 197 -34.80 -16.12 -32.07
CA LEU A 197 -34.07 -16.19 -30.80
C LEU A 197 -32.90 -15.18 -30.83
N LEU A 198 -32.77 -14.32 -29.81
CA LEU A 198 -31.49 -13.67 -29.48
C LEU A 198 -31.04 -14.20 -28.12
N ARG A 199 -29.97 -15.00 -28.11
CA ARG A 199 -29.14 -15.22 -26.94
C ARG A 199 -27.70 -15.46 -27.39
N GLY A 200 -26.93 -14.38 -27.45
CA GLY A 200 -25.47 -14.46 -27.44
C GLY A 200 -25.01 -14.29 -26.01
N ASP A 201 -24.40 -15.33 -25.44
CA ASP A 201 -23.70 -15.25 -24.16
C ASP A 201 -22.21 -15.13 -24.48
N ALA A 202 -21.61 -13.98 -24.15
CA ALA A 202 -20.18 -13.74 -24.33
C ALA A 202 -19.49 -13.99 -22.99
N VAL A 203 -18.71 -15.07 -22.92
CA VAL A 203 -17.84 -15.38 -21.81
C VAL A 203 -16.67 -14.37 -21.82
N HIS A 204 -16.63 -13.48 -20.83
CA HIS A 204 -15.50 -12.56 -20.61
C HIS A 204 -14.36 -13.31 -19.91
N HIS A 205 -13.24 -13.47 -20.63
CA HIS A 205 -12.03 -14.14 -20.12
C HIS A 205 -10.91 -13.16 -19.68
N ALA A 206 -11.19 -11.85 -19.67
CA ALA A 206 -10.20 -10.82 -19.33
C ALA A 206 -10.08 -10.52 -17.82
N ASP A 207 -11.06 -10.94 -17.01
CA ASP A 207 -11.26 -10.41 -15.65
C ASP A 207 -10.45 -11.16 -14.57
N ILE A 208 -10.07 -12.41 -14.82
CA ILE A 208 -9.32 -13.24 -13.86
C ILE A 208 -7.88 -12.73 -13.65
N VAL A 209 -7.30 -12.14 -14.70
CA VAL A 209 -5.87 -11.75 -14.73
C VAL A 209 -5.62 -10.47 -13.92
N ASP A 210 -6.56 -9.52 -13.95
CA ASP A 210 -6.38 -8.21 -13.31
C ASP A 210 -6.53 -8.29 -11.78
N THR A 211 -7.39 -9.18 -11.27
CA THR A 211 -7.58 -9.35 -9.82
C THR A 211 -6.41 -10.06 -9.14
N THR A 212 -5.80 -11.04 -9.82
CA THR A 212 -4.58 -11.70 -9.36
C THR A 212 -3.39 -10.73 -9.24
N ASN A 213 -3.32 -9.72 -10.11
CA ASN A 213 -2.27 -8.71 -10.09
C ASN A 213 -2.42 -7.72 -8.93
N LEU A 214 -3.65 -7.35 -8.57
CA LEU A 214 -3.93 -6.48 -7.43
C LEU A 214 -3.56 -7.15 -6.10
N GLN A 215 -3.97 -8.41 -5.92
CA GLN A 215 -3.65 -9.17 -4.72
C GLN A 215 -2.13 -9.34 -4.55
N LEU A 216 -1.41 -9.61 -5.64
CA LEU A 216 0.05 -9.71 -5.62
C LEU A 216 0.71 -8.40 -5.15
N GLY A 217 0.23 -7.26 -5.65
CA GLY A 217 0.76 -5.96 -5.25
C GLY A 217 0.51 -5.62 -3.78
N LEU A 218 -0.67 -5.93 -3.26
CA LEU A 218 -0.96 -5.78 -1.83
C LEU A 218 -0.07 -6.71 -0.98
N LYS A 219 0.12 -7.98 -1.39
CA LYS A 219 1.06 -8.90 -0.72
C LYS A 219 2.48 -8.34 -0.66
N GLN A 220 2.95 -7.70 -1.73
CA GLN A 220 4.27 -7.08 -1.76
C GLN A 220 4.38 -5.92 -0.77
N ILE A 221 3.37 -5.03 -0.69
CA ILE A 221 3.34 -3.91 0.26
C ILE A 221 3.37 -4.43 1.70
N PHE A 222 2.44 -5.30 2.07
CA PHE A 222 2.34 -5.77 3.46
C PHE A 222 3.50 -6.66 3.86
N GLY A 223 4.03 -7.46 2.93
CA GLY A 223 5.26 -8.22 3.18
C GLY A 223 6.48 -7.33 3.37
N ALA A 224 6.61 -6.22 2.63
CA ALA A 224 7.67 -5.24 2.84
C ALA A 224 7.51 -4.54 4.19
N MET A 225 6.28 -4.20 4.58
CA MET A 225 5.99 -3.55 5.85
C MET A 225 6.23 -4.47 7.06
N ASP A 226 5.85 -5.75 6.97
CA ASP A 226 6.16 -6.75 7.99
C ASP A 226 7.67 -6.82 8.24
N ARG A 227 8.48 -6.98 7.18
CA ARG A 227 9.95 -6.99 7.31
C ARG A 227 10.52 -5.69 7.89
N PHE A 228 9.96 -4.55 7.49
CA PHE A 228 10.39 -3.24 7.98
C PHE A 228 10.12 -3.09 9.48
N THR A 229 8.90 -3.41 9.91
CA THR A 229 8.48 -3.32 11.32
C THR A 229 9.22 -4.33 12.20
N ASP A 230 9.42 -5.55 11.71
CA ASP A 230 10.22 -6.60 12.34
C ASP A 230 11.69 -6.18 12.55
N THR A 231 12.32 -5.59 11.53
CA THR A 231 13.68 -5.05 11.62
C THR A 231 13.75 -3.91 12.63
N THR A 232 12.75 -3.03 12.62
CA THR A 232 12.68 -1.90 13.55
C THR A 232 12.46 -2.39 14.99
N ALA A 233 11.60 -3.37 15.21
CA ALA A 233 11.35 -3.96 16.52
C ALA A 233 12.61 -4.61 17.11
N ARG A 234 13.35 -5.39 16.31
CA ARG A 234 14.65 -5.97 16.71
C ARG A 234 15.65 -4.91 17.15
N LEU A 235 15.77 -3.82 16.40
CA LEU A 235 16.65 -2.70 16.76
C LEU A 235 16.31 -2.15 18.15
N TYR A 236 15.03 -1.96 18.45
CA TYR A 236 14.60 -1.48 19.78
C TYR A 236 14.78 -2.54 20.88
N GLU A 237 14.66 -3.84 20.57
CA GLU A 237 14.97 -4.93 21.50
C GLU A 237 16.45 -4.96 21.89
N GLU A 238 17.35 -4.87 20.92
CA GLU A 238 18.80 -4.84 21.15
C GLU A 238 19.19 -3.66 22.03
N LEU A 239 18.63 -2.47 21.77
CA LEU A 239 18.83 -1.29 22.62
C LEU A 239 18.31 -1.53 24.04
N CYS A 240 17.14 -2.16 24.20
CA CYS A 240 16.60 -2.50 25.51
C CYS A 240 17.45 -3.51 26.28
N GLN A 241 18.10 -4.45 25.59
CA GLN A 241 18.98 -5.45 26.19
C GLN A 241 20.30 -4.83 26.67
N GLN A 242 20.90 -3.93 25.87
CA GLN A 242 22.16 -3.26 26.23
C GLN A 242 22.04 -2.47 27.54
N ILE A 243 20.91 -1.78 27.76
CA ILE A 243 20.66 -1.05 29.01
C ILE A 243 20.60 -1.99 30.22
N LYS A 244 19.92 -3.14 30.08
CA LYS A 244 19.82 -4.11 31.18
C LYS A 244 21.20 -4.63 31.56
N GLN A 245 22.07 -4.86 30.59
CA GLN A 245 23.44 -5.32 30.82
C GLN A 245 24.29 -4.25 31.51
N GLU A 246 24.16 -2.97 31.09
CA GLU A 246 24.85 -1.85 31.74
C GLU A 246 24.36 -1.61 33.18
N ASP A 247 23.05 -1.71 33.44
CA ASP A 247 22.47 -1.61 34.79
C ASP A 247 22.96 -2.74 35.71
N HIS A 248 23.06 -3.98 35.19
CA HIS A 248 23.58 -5.12 35.94
C HIS A 248 25.06 -4.97 36.29
N ALA A 249 25.90 -4.51 35.35
CA ALA A 249 27.32 -4.30 35.58
C ALA A 249 27.60 -3.23 36.65
N LEU A 250 26.80 -2.16 36.69
CA LEU A 250 26.87 -1.13 37.73
C LEU A 250 26.46 -1.66 39.11
N GLY A 251 25.47 -2.57 39.17
CA GLY A 251 25.02 -3.20 40.40
C GLY A 251 26.02 -4.20 41.00
N GLU A 252 26.81 -4.88 40.17
CA GLU A 252 27.86 -5.80 40.63
C GLU A 252 29.13 -5.06 41.08
N SER A 253 29.51 -3.97 40.41
CA SER A 253 30.64 -3.13 40.81
C SER A 253 30.44 -2.48 42.19
N ASN A 254 29.22 -2.06 42.51
CA ASN A 254 28.86 -1.49 43.82
C ASN A 254 28.74 -2.52 44.95
N LYS A 255 28.74 -3.83 44.66
CA LYS A 255 28.76 -4.90 45.68
C LYS A 255 30.18 -5.34 46.06
N ASN A 256 31.17 -4.98 45.25
CA ASN A 256 32.57 -5.37 45.43
C ASN A 256 33.45 -4.23 45.98
N ASN A 257 32.84 -3.13 46.40
CA ASN A 257 33.44 -2.00 47.13
C ASN A 257 32.75 -1.86 48.50
#